data_AF-A0A9E5V6F5-F1
#
_entry.id   AF-A0A9E5V6F5-F1
#
_cell.length_a   1.000
_cell.length_b   1.000
_cell.length_c   1.000
_cell.angle_alpha   90.00
_cell.angle_beta   90.00
_cell.angle_gamma   90.00
#
_symmetry.space_group_name_H-M   'P 1'
#
loop_
_entity.id
_entity.type
_entity.pdbx_description
1 polymer ?
#
loop_
_entity_poly.entity_id
_entity_poly.type
_entity_poly.pdbx_seq_one_letter_code
_entity_poly.pdbx_strand_id
1 'polypeptide(L)' 'MYDWDILFSVSPLGHLSKVKVVLVGDGWSVFRDGYEVLQELVASF' A
#
# COMPACT_ATOMS: atom_id res chain seq x y z
N MET A 1 0.04 -19.74 -5.67
CA MET A 1 -0.57 -18.49 -6.16
C MET A 1 0.59 -17.53 -6.32
N TYR A 2 0.87 -17.04 -7.52
CA TYR A 2 2.13 -16.32 -7.77
C TYR A 2 2.08 -14.93 -7.13
N ASP A 3 3.06 -14.62 -6.27
CA ASP A 3 3.22 -13.34 -5.55
C ASP A 3 3.19 -12.11 -6.48
N TRP A 4 3.53 -12.33 -7.76
CA TRP A 4 3.50 -11.33 -8.81
C TRP A 4 2.14 -10.66 -9.00
N ASP A 5 1.02 -11.40 -8.87
CA ASP A 5 -0.31 -10.81 -9.04
C ASP A 5 -0.63 -9.79 -7.95
N ILE A 6 -0.12 -10.03 -6.73
CA ILE A 6 -0.26 -9.13 -5.59
C ILE A 6 0.64 -7.91 -5.81
N LEU A 7 1.91 -8.11 -6.16
CA LEU A 7 2.84 -7.01 -6.43
C LEU A 7 2.33 -6.09 -7.55
N PHE A 8 1.83 -6.65 -8.66
CA PHE A 8 1.27 -5.86 -9.76
C PHE A 8 0.03 -5.06 -9.36
N SER A 9 -0.76 -5.57 -8.41
CA SER A 9 -1.96 -4.89 -7.92
C SER A 9 -1.64 -3.79 -6.91
N VAL A 10 -0.60 -3.97 -6.08
CA VAL A 10 -0.25 -3.05 -4.99
C VAL A 10 0.74 -1.97 -5.45
N SER A 11 1.62 -2.27 -6.41
CA SER A 11 2.62 -1.32 -6.94
C SER A 11 2.04 0.04 -7.37
N PRO A 12 0.89 0.11 -8.10
CA PRO A 12 0.28 1.38 -8.45
C PRO A 12 -0.14 2.24 -7.25
N LEU A 13 -0.50 1.62 -6.12
CA LEU A 13 -0.88 2.34 -4.90
C LEU A 13 0.33 3.06 -4.29
N GLY A 14 1.52 2.44 -4.38
CA GLY A 14 2.77 3.05 -3.99
C GLY A 14 3.08 4.35 -4.75
N HIS A 15 2.60 4.54 -5.98
CA HIS A 15 2.87 5.77 -6.75
C HIS A 15 1.94 6.95 -6.42
N LEU A 16 0.97 6.78 -5.51
CA LEU A 16 0.01 7.83 -5.14
C LEU A 16 0.59 8.76 -4.07
N SER A 17 1.48 9.68 -4.48
CA SER A 17 2.26 10.57 -3.58
C SER A 17 1.48 11.49 -2.64
N LYS A 18 0.17 11.62 -2.82
CA LYS A 18 -0.69 12.47 -1.97
C LYS A 18 -1.55 11.68 -0.98
N VAL A 19 -1.42 10.36 -0.92
CA VAL A 19 -2.17 9.54 0.03
C VAL A 19 -1.72 9.88 1.45
N LYS A 20 -2.69 10.27 2.28
CA LYS A 20 -2.48 10.53 3.71
C LYS A 20 -3.12 9.49 4.61
N VAL A 21 -4.22 8.89 4.15
CA VAL A 21 -5.02 7.93 4.88
C VAL A 21 -5.21 6.68 4.01
N VAL A 22 -5.02 5.50 4.61
CA VAL A 22 -5.34 4.21 4.01
C VAL A 22 -6.37 3.53 4.91
N LEU A 23 -7.59 3.40 4.41
CA LEU A 23 -8.66 2.68 5.09
C LEU A 23 -8.63 1.22 4.64
N VAL A 24 -8.64 0.31 5.60
CA VAL A 24 -8.61 -1.14 5.36
C VAL A 24 -9.88 -1.77 5.92
N GLY A 25 -10.39 -2.80 5.23
CA GLY A 25 -11.55 -3.56 5.70
C GLY A 25 -11.23 -4.45 6.91
N ASP A 26 -10.00 -4.94 6.99
CA ASP A 26 -9.50 -5.79 8.07
C ASP A 26 -8.25 -5.17 8.70
N GLY A 27 -8.20 -5.15 10.03
CA GLY A 27 -7.07 -4.63 10.80
C GLY A 27 -7.15 -3.12 11.09
N TRP A 28 -6.00 -2.44 11.08
CA TRP A 28 -5.88 -1.05 11.52
C TRP A 28 -5.66 -0.11 10.35
N SER A 29 -6.56 0.86 10.23
CA SER A 29 -6.42 1.93 9.24
C SER A 29 -5.25 2.85 9.58
N VAL A 30 -4.59 3.37 8.54
CA VAL A 30 -3.48 4.30 8.63
C VAL A 30 -4.03 5.71 8.43
N PHE A 31 -3.95 6.56 9.44
CA PHE A 31 -4.52 7.92 9.39
C PHE A 31 -3.49 9.02 9.06
N ARG A 32 -2.21 8.68 9.00
CA ARG A 32 -1.11 9.58 8.62
C ARG A 32 -0.07 8.78 7.83
N ASP A 33 0.71 9.48 7.01
CA ASP A 33 1.86 8.91 6.30
C ASP A 33 1.49 7.70 5.40
N GLY A 34 0.28 7.74 4.83
CA GLY A 34 -0.25 6.63 4.03
C GLY A 34 0.56 6.35 2.76
N TYR A 35 1.17 7.37 2.15
CA TYR A 35 2.07 7.18 1.00
C TYR A 35 3.33 6.40 1.41
N GLU A 36 3.93 6.76 2.54
CA GLU A 36 5.13 6.14 3.09
C GLU A 36 4.86 4.66 3.41
N VAL A 37 3.73 4.35 4.04
CA VAL A 37 3.33 2.97 4.33
C VAL A 37 3.10 2.16 3.04
N LEU A 38 2.48 2.76 2.00
CA LEU A 38 2.30 2.08 0.71
C LEU A 38 3.64 1.83 0.00
N GLN A 39 4.60 2.73 0.11
CA GLN A 39 5.96 2.53 -0.40
C GLN A 39 6.68 1.39 0.33
N GLU A 40 6.59 1.34 1.66
CA GLU A 40 7.15 0.25 2.46
C GLU A 40 6.52 -1.10 2.11
N LEU A 41 5.20 -1.12 1.91
CA LEU A 41 4.48 -2.32 1.50
C LEU A 41 5.01 -2.82 0.14
N VAL A 42 5.13 -1.95 -0.87
CA VAL A 42 5.67 -2.32 -2.18
C VAL A 42 7.12 -2.82 -2.08
N ALA A 43 7.94 -2.25 -1.22
CA ALA A 43 9.32 -2.66 -1.01
C ALA A 43 9.48 -4.01 -0.27
N SER A 44 8.40 -4.54 0.32
CA SER A 44 8.39 -5.83 1.03
C SER A 44 8.09 -7.05 0.15
N PHE A 45 7.77 -6.83 -1.13
CA PHE A 45 7.52 -7.87 -2.13
C PHE A 45 8.76 -8.16 -2.98
#